data_AF-A0ABD3W5M4-F1
#
_entry.id   AF-A0ABD3W5M4-F1
#
_cell.length_a   1.000
_cell.length_b   1.000
_cell.length_c   1.000
_cell.angle_alpha   90.00
_cell.angle_beta   90.00
_cell.angle_gamma   90.00
#
_symmetry.space_group_name_H-M   'P 1'
#
loop_
_entity.id
_entity.type
_entity.pdbx_description
1 polymer ?
#
loop_
_entity_poly.entity_id
_entity_poly.type
_entity_poly.pdbx_seq_one_letter_code
_entity_poly.pdbx_strand_id
1 'polypeptide(L)' 'IDCGQPQNIPDNSTITSSTGLAGNTSYNTTLTIECNNGFNYTLPQTKTIRCGKCGHWT' A
#
# COMPACT_ATOMS: atom_id res chain seq x y z
N ILE A 1 -7.19 7.12 -13.74
CA ILE A 1 -6.57 7.78 -12.57
C ILE A 1 -5.60 6.78 -11.98
N ASP A 2 -4.37 7.22 -11.78
CA ASP A 2 -3.28 6.44 -11.22
C ASP A 2 -2.76 7.22 -10.01
N CYS A 3 -2.71 6.57 -8.84
CA CYS A 3 -2.21 7.18 -7.61
C CYS A 3 -0.69 7.12 -7.47
N GLY A 4 0.01 6.44 -8.39
CA GLY A 4 1.45 6.24 -8.36
C GLY A 4 1.93 5.49 -7.12
N GLN A 5 3.24 5.51 -6.87
CA GLN A 5 3.81 4.85 -5.71
C GLN A 5 3.34 5.51 -4.39
N PRO A 6 2.86 4.72 -3.42
CA PRO A 6 2.49 5.23 -2.11
C PRO A 6 3.70 5.80 -1.36
N GLN A 7 3.51 6.94 -0.70
CA GLN A 7 4.52 7.60 0.14
C GLN A 7 4.45 7.09 1.59
N ASN A 8 5.56 7.19 2.32
CA ASN A 8 5.69 6.72 3.71
C ASN A 8 5.50 5.20 3.86
N ILE A 9 5.98 4.44 2.89
CA ILE A 9 6.13 2.99 3.00
C ILE A 9 7.36 2.71 3.87
N PRO A 10 7.25 1.88 4.92
CA PRO A 10 8.40 1.53 5.75
C PRO A 10 9.41 0.67 4.98
N ASP A 11 10.69 0.88 5.26
CA ASP A 11 11.73 -0.04 4.82
C ASP A 11 11.46 -1.43 5.39
N ASN A 12 11.70 -2.47 4.59
CA ASN A 12 11.38 -3.87 4.94
C ASN A 12 9.88 -4.15 5.10
N SER A 13 9.07 -3.60 4.19
CA SER A 13 7.67 -3.98 4.05
C SER A 13 7.41 -4.73 2.74
N THR A 14 6.45 -5.64 2.79
CA THR A 14 5.91 -6.34 1.63
C THR A 14 4.62 -5.64 1.20
N ILE A 15 4.53 -5.27 -0.08
CA ILE A 15 3.35 -4.62 -0.65
C ILE A 15 2.63 -5.62 -1.55
N THR A 16 1.35 -5.85 -1.28
CA THR A 16 0.47 -6.68 -2.11
C THR A 16 -0.67 -5.84 -2.67
N SER A 17 -1.04 -6.10 -3.93
CA SER A 17 -2.12 -5.42 -4.63
C SER A 17 -3.35 -6.31 -4.71
N SER A 18 -4.55 -5.78 -4.47
CA SER A 18 -5.80 -6.54 -4.57
C SER A 18 -6.15 -6.97 -5.99
N THR A 19 -5.52 -6.37 -6.99
CA THR A 19 -5.68 -6.77 -8.40
C THR A 19 -4.79 -7.94 -8.81
N GLY A 20 -3.89 -8.39 -7.92
CA GLY A 20 -2.87 -9.41 -8.23
C GLY A 20 -1.72 -8.91 -9.12
N LEU A 21 -1.86 -7.71 -9.70
CA LEU A 21 -0.82 -7.07 -10.51
C LEU A 21 0.08 -6.21 -9.61
N ALA A 22 1.34 -6.61 -9.50
CA ALA A 22 2.37 -5.83 -8.80
C ALA A 22 2.52 -4.46 -9.46
N GLY A 23 2.53 -3.39 -8.66
CA GLY A 23 2.63 -2.02 -9.16
C GLY A 23 1.34 -1.46 -9.76
N ASN A 24 0.20 -2.15 -9.69
CA ASN A 24 -1.07 -1.55 -10.08
C ASN A 24 -1.52 -0.52 -9.04
N THR A 25 -1.55 0.73 -9.47
CA THR A 25 -1.88 1.91 -8.66
C THR A 25 -3.10 2.64 -9.22
N SER A 26 -3.90 1.95 -10.05
CA SER A 26 -5.13 2.47 -10.64
C SER A 26 -6.19 2.79 -9.61
N TYR A 27 -7.10 3.69 -9.97
CA TYR A 27 -8.31 3.99 -9.19
C TYR A 27 -9.00 2.73 -8.68
N ASN A 28 -9.41 2.77 -7.41
CA ASN A 28 -10.10 1.70 -6.72
C ASN A 28 -9.24 0.48 -6.35
N THR A 29 -7.99 0.42 -6.79
CA THR A 29 -7.03 -0.59 -6.32
C THR A 29 -6.71 -0.36 -4.86
N THR A 30 -6.52 -1.45 -4.11
CA THR A 30 -6.06 -1.41 -2.73
C THR A 30 -4.69 -2.05 -2.62
N LEU A 31 -3.81 -1.43 -1.84
CA LEU A 31 -2.50 -1.97 -1.49
C LEU A 31 -2.52 -2.35 -0.02
N THR A 32 -2.03 -3.55 0.28
CA THR A 32 -1.80 -4.03 1.63
C THR A 32 -0.30 -4.03 1.88
N ILE A 33 0.11 -3.25 2.87
CA ILE A 33 1.49 -3.06 3.28
C ILE A 33 1.68 -3.83 4.59
N GLU A 34 2.56 -4.81 4.58
CA GLU A 34 2.87 -5.65 5.73
C GLU A 34 4.34 -5.47 6.11
N CYS A 35 4.63 -5.17 7.37
CA CYS A 35 6.01 -5.07 7.82
C CYS A 35 6.60 -6.47 8.00
N ASN A 36 7.82 -6.69 7.49
CA ASN A 36 8.49 -7.96 7.63
C ASN A 36 8.84 -8.22 9.10
N ASN A 37 8.82 -9.50 9.51
CA ASN A 37 9.07 -9.92 10.88
C ASN A 37 10.45 -9.40 11.38
N GLY A 38 10.47 -8.78 12.56
CA GLY A 38 11.64 -8.10 13.11
C GLY A 38 11.60 -6.57 13.00
N PHE A 39 10.75 -6.00 12.15
CA PHE A 39 10.48 -4.57 12.06
C PHE A 39 9.09 -4.27 12.63
N ASN A 40 9.03 -3.67 13.83
CA ASN A 40 7.77 -3.34 14.49
C ASN A 40 7.38 -1.89 14.25
N TYR A 41 6.20 -1.68 13.68
CA TYR A 41 5.45 -0.45 13.88
C TYR A 41 4.91 -0.39 15.32
N THR A 42 4.72 0.81 15.85
CA THR A 42 4.03 1.04 17.14
C THR A 42 2.50 0.82 17.06
N LEU A 43 1.97 0.49 15.87
CA LEU A 43 0.55 0.34 15.48
C LEU A 43 0.45 -0.70 14.32
N PRO A 44 -0.72 -1.13 13.79
CA PRO A 44 -0.89 -2.51 13.29
C PRO A 44 0.15 -2.93 12.23
N GLN A 45 0.62 -4.18 12.33
CA GLN A 45 1.62 -4.79 11.45
C GLN A 45 1.25 -4.73 9.95
N THR A 46 -0.02 -4.51 9.67
CA THR A 46 -0.61 -4.41 8.33
C THR A 46 -1.36 -3.09 8.17
N LYS A 47 -1.09 -2.38 7.08
CA LYS A 47 -1.81 -1.17 6.65
C LYS A 47 -2.39 -1.37 5.27
N THR A 48 -3.69 -1.16 5.11
CA THR A 48 -4.34 -1.18 3.79
C THR A 48 -4.68 0.24 3.37
N ILE A 49 -4.32 0.59 2.14
CA ILE A 49 -4.62 1.89 1.51
C ILE A 49 -5.36 1.67 0.19
N ARG A 50 -6.21 2.61 -0.22
CA ARG A 50 -6.99 2.56 -1.46
C ARG A 50 -6.71 3.77 -2.34
N CYS A 51 -6.59 3.55 -3.65
CA CYS A 51 -6.45 4.64 -4.60
C CYS A 51 -7.81 5.33 -4.83
N GLY A 52 -7.92 6.57 -4.36
CA GLY A 52 -9.13 7.39 -4.47
C GLY A 52 -9.30 8.08 -5.84
N LYS A 53 -10.47 8.66 -6.07
CA LYS A 53 -10.80 9.35 -7.34
C LYS A 53 -9.90 10.54 -7.66
N CYS A 54 -9.26 11.13 -6.65
CA CYS A 54 -8.37 12.28 -6.81
C CYS A 54 -6.90 11.91 -7.08
N GLY A 55 -6.57 10.63 -7.28
CA GLY A 55 -5.18 10.20 -7.44
C GLY A 55 -4.38 10.19 -6.14
N HIS A 56 -5.06 10.15 -5.00
CA HIS A 56 -4.43 10.05 -3.68
C HIS A 56 -4.80 8.74 -3.00
N TRP A 57 -3.82 8.17 -2.27
CA TRP A 57 -4.02 7.03 -1.39
C TRP A 57 -4.75 7.45 -0.12
N THR A 58 -5.80 6.72 0.24
CA THR A 58 -6.62 6.91 1.45
C THR A 58 -6.66 5.64 2.29
#